data_AF-A0A7G1IJX4-F1
#
_entry.id   AF-A0A7G1IJX4-F1
#
_cell.length_a   1.000
_cell.length_b   1.000
_cell.length_c   1.000
_cell.angle_alpha   90.00
_cell.angle_beta   90.00
_cell.angle_gamma   90.00
#
_symmetry.space_group_name_H-M   'P 1'
#
loop_
_entity.id
_entity.type
_entity.pdbx_description
1 polymer ?
#
loop_
_entity_poly.entity_id
_entity_poly.type
_entity_poly.pdbx_seq_one_letter_code
_entity_poly.pdbx_strand_id
1 'polypeptide(L)'
;MQKSFDELDTPRTRTVLLKGWEQFDEPVDRIVSIGAFEHFGHDRYDDFFAMAHRVLPADGVMLLHTITGLTGPQIVERGMPMTFEMARFIKFIVTEIFPGGRLPSIEKVEEHAGKAGFTLTRRQSLQPHYARTLDLWAEALEAHQDEAIAIQSEEVYERYMKYLTGCANAFRIGYIDVNQFTLEK
;
A
#
# COMPACT_ATOMS: atom_id res chain seq x y z
N MET A 1 5.67 2.64 20.64
CA MET A 1 6.41 1.81 19.66
C MET A 1 7.87 1.62 20.06
N GLN A 2 8.72 2.67 20.13
CA GLN A 2 10.13 2.52 20.56
C GLN A 2 10.28 1.77 21.88
N LYS A 3 9.52 2.14 22.91
CA LYS A 3 9.53 1.46 24.22
C LYS A 3 9.34 -0.06 24.12
N SER A 4 8.40 -0.52 23.28
CA SER A 4 8.15 -1.96 23.07
C SER A 4 9.31 -2.66 22.36
N PHE A 5 10.05 -1.93 21.51
CA PHE A 5 11.28 -2.46 20.94
C PHE A 5 12.38 -2.56 21.99
N ASP A 6 12.57 -1.55 22.84
CA ASP A 6 13.64 -1.53 23.85
C ASP A 6 13.56 -2.70 24.84
N GLU A 7 12.35 -3.22 25.08
CA GLU A 7 12.07 -4.34 25.98
C GLU A 7 12.47 -5.72 25.41
N LEU A 8 12.78 -5.84 24.11
CA LEU A 8 13.18 -7.14 23.52
C LEU A 8 14.64 -7.49 23.87
N ASP A 9 14.88 -8.72 24.29
CA ASP A 9 16.22 -9.24 24.54
C ASP A 9 16.90 -9.64 23.23
N THR A 10 17.63 -8.70 22.63
CA THR A 10 18.36 -8.91 21.39
C THR A 10 19.57 -8.00 21.28
N PRO A 11 20.69 -8.48 20.71
CA PRO A 11 21.87 -7.65 20.47
C PRO A 11 21.71 -6.69 19.27
N ARG A 12 20.55 -6.70 18.58
CA ARG A 12 20.30 -5.87 17.40
C ARG A 12 19.84 -4.46 17.78
N THR A 13 20.36 -3.46 17.07
CA THR A 13 19.92 -2.07 17.13
C THR A 13 18.49 -1.94 16.61
N ARG A 14 17.66 -1.13 17.27
CA ARG A 14 16.25 -0.88 16.92
C ARG A 14 15.94 0.59 17.09
N THR A 15 15.55 1.25 16.01
CA THR A 15 15.25 2.69 16.03
C THR A 15 13.93 2.94 15.32
N VAL A 16 13.05 3.68 15.98
CA VAL A 16 11.77 4.17 15.46
C VAL A 16 11.86 5.68 15.36
N LEU A 17 11.82 6.19 14.13
CA LEU A 17 11.95 7.62 13.85
C LEU A 17 10.60 8.20 13.45
N LEU A 18 10.22 9.32 14.06
CA LEU A 18 9.12 10.15 13.59
C LEU A 18 9.65 11.11 12.51
N LYS A 19 10.02 10.55 11.36
CA LYS A 19 10.56 11.27 10.20
C LYS A 19 9.96 10.71 8.92
N GLY A 20 9.74 11.58 7.94
CA GLY A 20 9.41 11.13 6.58
C GLY A 20 10.66 10.57 5.88
N TRP A 21 10.43 9.75 4.85
CA TRP A 21 11.53 9.14 4.09
C TRP A 21 12.39 10.20 3.38
N GLU A 22 11.85 11.40 3.11
CA GLU A 22 12.62 12.50 2.52
C GLU A 22 13.71 13.05 3.43
N GLN A 23 13.63 12.76 4.74
CA GLN A 23 14.61 13.18 5.74
C GLN A 23 15.64 12.07 6.05
N PHE A 24 15.56 10.94 5.33
CA PHE A 24 16.45 9.80 5.55
C PHE A 24 17.64 9.84 4.59
N ASP A 25 18.85 9.76 5.15
CA ASP A 25 20.11 9.83 4.42
C ASP A 25 21.19 8.85 4.92
N GLU A 26 20.86 8.01 5.91
CA GLU A 26 21.78 7.03 6.47
C GLU A 26 21.93 5.80 5.55
N PRO A 27 23.13 5.24 5.38
CA PRO A 27 23.33 4.04 4.58
C PRO A 27 22.68 2.81 5.23
N VAL A 28 22.03 1.98 4.42
CA VAL A 28 21.38 0.73 4.86
C VAL A 28 21.63 -0.38 3.86
N ASP A 29 21.69 -1.64 4.32
CA ASP A 29 21.94 -2.76 3.43
C ASP A 29 20.71 -3.09 2.56
N ARG A 30 19.50 -3.01 3.13
CA ARG A 30 18.25 -3.45 2.50
C ARG A 30 17.11 -2.53 2.92
N ILE A 31 16.11 -2.37 2.05
CA ILE A 31 14.91 -1.55 2.32
C ILE A 31 13.66 -2.43 2.22
N VAL A 32 12.71 -2.21 3.12
CA VAL A 32 11.36 -2.75 3.03
C VAL A 32 10.35 -1.60 3.19
N SER A 33 9.39 -1.50 2.28
CA SER A 33 8.29 -0.55 2.34
C SER A 33 6.97 -1.29 2.12
N ILE A 34 6.05 -1.21 3.06
CA ILE A 34 4.79 -1.97 3.07
C ILE A 34 3.62 -1.01 3.31
N GLY A 35 2.72 -0.87 2.34
CA GLY A 35 1.46 -0.12 2.48
C GLY A 35 1.63 1.38 2.73
N ALA A 36 2.82 1.93 2.42
CA ALA A 36 3.13 3.35 2.60
C ALA A 36 3.12 4.12 1.27
N PHE A 37 3.44 3.46 0.17
CA PHE A 37 3.72 4.10 -1.13
C PHE A 37 2.49 4.73 -1.79
N GLU A 38 1.29 4.24 -1.45
CA GLU A 38 -0.02 4.80 -1.82
C GLU A 38 -0.20 6.24 -1.33
N HIS A 39 0.58 6.66 -0.33
CA HIS A 39 0.52 7.97 0.31
C HIS A 39 1.69 8.90 -0.08
N PHE A 40 2.64 8.45 -0.90
CA PHE A 40 3.81 9.27 -1.23
C PHE A 40 3.49 10.37 -2.25
N GLY A 41 2.45 10.18 -3.06
CA GLY A 41 2.06 11.06 -4.15
C GLY A 41 2.89 10.83 -5.41
N HIS A 42 2.23 10.79 -6.57
CA HIS A 42 2.87 10.44 -7.86
C HIS A 42 4.05 11.37 -8.20
N ASP A 43 3.97 12.65 -7.84
CA ASP A 43 4.99 13.65 -8.16
C ASP A 43 6.30 13.44 -7.37
N ARG A 44 6.29 12.58 -6.34
CA ARG A 44 7.44 12.31 -5.46
C ARG A 44 8.05 10.91 -5.65
N TYR A 45 7.58 10.15 -6.64
CA TYR A 45 8.10 8.81 -6.89
C TYR A 45 9.58 8.83 -7.29
N ASP A 46 9.97 9.76 -8.17
CA ASP A 46 11.38 9.96 -8.55
C ASP A 46 12.27 10.23 -7.33
N ASP A 47 11.83 11.15 -6.45
CA ASP A 47 12.57 11.50 -5.23
C ASP A 47 12.70 10.30 -4.28
N PHE A 48 11.65 9.50 -4.13
CA PHE A 48 11.67 8.31 -3.28
C PHE A 48 12.65 7.27 -3.80
N PHE A 49 12.57 6.91 -5.08
CA PHE A 49 13.47 5.91 -5.66
C PHE A 49 14.91 6.42 -5.72
N ALA A 50 15.13 7.71 -5.99
CA ALA A 50 16.47 8.30 -5.93
C ALA A 50 17.06 8.26 -4.51
N MET A 51 16.26 8.53 -3.47
CA MET A 51 16.67 8.38 -2.08
C MET A 51 17.01 6.93 -1.76
N ALA A 52 16.10 5.99 -2.06
CA ALA A 52 16.31 4.57 -1.79
C ALA A 52 17.57 4.03 -2.48
N HIS A 53 17.79 4.40 -3.74
CA HIS A 53 18.97 4.01 -4.50
C HIS A 53 20.25 4.62 -3.89
N ARG A 54 20.22 5.88 -3.45
CA ARG A 54 21.38 6.55 -2.84
C ARG A 54 21.85 5.88 -1.55
N VAL A 55 20.93 5.48 -0.68
CA VAL A 55 21.26 4.93 0.65
C VAL A 55 21.60 3.44 0.63
N LEU A 56 21.32 2.74 -0.47
CA LEU A 56 21.65 1.32 -0.66
C LEU A 56 23.10 1.13 -1.19
N PRO A 57 23.81 0.08 -0.78
CA PRO A 57 25.08 -0.34 -1.41
C PRO A 57 24.85 -0.88 -2.83
N ALA A 58 25.94 -1.17 -3.55
CA ALA A 58 25.86 -1.67 -4.93
C ALA A 58 25.17 -3.04 -5.09
N ASP A 59 25.10 -3.85 -4.02
CA ASP A 59 24.35 -5.12 -3.97
C ASP A 59 23.00 -4.96 -3.23
N GLY A 60 22.56 -3.72 -3.03
CA GLY A 60 21.39 -3.39 -2.23
C GLY A 60 20.09 -3.84 -2.89
N VAL A 61 19.14 -4.29 -2.05
CA VAL A 61 17.82 -4.76 -2.50
C VAL A 61 16.73 -4.04 -1.72
N MET A 62 15.72 -3.57 -2.44
CA MET A 62 14.48 -3.03 -1.89
C MET A 62 13.31 -3.96 -2.20
N LEU A 63 12.51 -4.27 -1.17
CA LEU A 63 11.18 -4.84 -1.33
C LEU A 63 10.14 -3.72 -1.19
N LEU A 64 9.50 -3.36 -2.31
CA LEU A 64 8.37 -2.42 -2.31
C LEU A 64 7.07 -3.21 -2.39
N HIS A 65 6.24 -3.11 -1.35
CA HIS A 65 4.92 -3.71 -1.25
C HIS A 65 3.86 -2.61 -1.24
N THR A 66 3.05 -2.53 -2.30
CA THR A 66 2.04 -1.49 -2.49
C THR A 66 0.80 -2.04 -3.19
N ILE A 67 -0.36 -1.49 -2.84
CA ILE A 67 -1.57 -1.62 -3.64
C ILE A 67 -1.34 -0.88 -4.97
N THR A 68 -1.76 -1.50 -6.07
CA THR A 68 -1.71 -0.97 -7.43
C THR A 68 -3.11 -0.97 -8.03
N GLY A 69 -3.44 0.04 -8.83
CA GLY A 69 -4.72 0.15 -9.53
C GLY A 69 -4.57 0.11 -11.04
N LEU A 70 -5.56 -0.43 -11.73
CA LEU A 70 -5.63 -0.32 -13.18
C LEU A 70 -5.94 1.11 -13.62
N THR A 71 -5.31 1.52 -14.70
CA THR A 71 -5.64 2.75 -15.41
C THR A 71 -6.95 2.60 -16.18
N GLY A 72 -7.59 3.72 -16.51
CA GLY A 72 -8.79 3.74 -17.35
C GLY A 72 -8.64 2.95 -18.67
N PRO A 73 -7.56 3.18 -19.46
CA PRO A 73 -7.30 2.39 -20.66
C PRO A 73 -7.19 0.88 -20.40
N GLN A 74 -6.50 0.45 -19.34
CA GLN A 74 -6.39 -0.98 -18.99
C GLN A 74 -7.73 -1.60 -18.62
N ILE A 75 -8.60 -0.85 -17.93
CA ILE A 75 -9.95 -1.29 -17.59
C ILE A 75 -10.77 -1.53 -18.86
N VAL A 76 -10.70 -0.59 -19.82
CA VAL A 76 -11.40 -0.70 -21.11
C VAL A 76 -10.88 -1.87 -21.94
N GLU A 77 -9.55 -2.00 -22.06
CA GLU A 77 -8.90 -3.07 -22.81
C GLU A 77 -9.26 -4.47 -22.27
N ARG A 78 -9.36 -4.60 -20.94
CA ARG A 78 -9.75 -5.85 -20.28
C ARG A 78 -11.25 -6.12 -20.31
N GLY A 79 -12.05 -5.23 -20.91
CA GLY A 79 -13.51 -5.35 -20.94
C GLY A 79 -14.16 -5.35 -19.56
N MET A 80 -13.51 -4.75 -18.56
CA MET A 80 -14.00 -4.76 -17.19
C MET A 80 -15.17 -3.77 -17.03
N PRO A 81 -16.17 -4.11 -16.21
CA PRO A 81 -17.38 -3.29 -16.12
C PRO A 81 -17.09 -1.93 -15.48
N MET A 82 -17.44 -0.84 -16.17
CA MET A 82 -17.36 0.51 -15.64
C MET A 82 -18.75 0.96 -15.18
N THR A 83 -19.23 0.40 -14.07
CA THR A 83 -20.58 0.68 -13.57
C THR A 83 -20.62 2.00 -12.78
N PHE A 84 -21.82 2.58 -12.68
CA PHE A 84 -22.03 3.76 -11.82
C PHE A 84 -21.76 3.45 -10.34
N GLU A 85 -22.02 2.21 -9.91
CA GLU A 85 -21.70 1.74 -8.56
C GLU A 85 -20.19 1.74 -8.30
N MET A 86 -19.39 1.24 -9.26
CA MET A 86 -17.93 1.30 -9.20
C MET A 86 -17.44 2.73 -9.01
N ALA A 87 -17.93 3.65 -9.84
CA ALA A 87 -17.54 5.06 -9.78
C ALA A 87 -17.92 5.69 -8.43
N ARG A 88 -19.10 5.37 -7.89
CA ARG A 88 -19.51 5.82 -6.56
C ARG A 88 -18.64 5.23 -5.45
N PHE A 89 -18.23 3.97 -5.57
CA PHE A 89 -17.37 3.32 -4.60
C PHE A 89 -15.95 3.92 -4.62
N ILE A 90 -15.37 4.12 -5.82
CA ILE A 90 -14.08 4.82 -5.96
C ILE A 90 -14.16 6.21 -5.34
N LYS A 91 -15.22 6.97 -5.62
CA LYS A 91 -15.44 8.29 -5.02
C LYS A 91 -15.46 8.19 -3.49
N PHE A 92 -16.25 7.25 -2.94
CA PHE A 92 -16.31 7.01 -1.50
C PHE A 92 -14.93 6.72 -0.88
N ILE A 93 -14.12 5.88 -1.50
CA ILE A 93 -12.77 5.57 -1.02
C ILE A 93 -11.89 6.82 -0.96
N VAL A 94 -11.84 7.61 -2.03
CA VAL A 94 -10.94 8.77 -2.12
C VAL A 94 -11.44 10.00 -1.35
N THR A 95 -12.72 10.05 -0.96
CA THR A 95 -13.26 11.18 -0.19
C THR A 95 -13.45 10.87 1.30
N GLU A 96 -13.85 9.65 1.65
CA GLU A 96 -14.25 9.30 3.02
C GLU A 96 -13.23 8.45 3.79
N ILE A 97 -12.41 7.65 3.09
CA ILE A 97 -11.50 6.69 3.72
C ILE A 97 -10.04 7.11 3.58
N PHE A 98 -9.58 7.36 2.35
CA PHE A 98 -8.20 7.74 2.05
C PHE A 98 -8.13 9.05 1.24
N PRO A 99 -8.46 10.21 1.86
CA PRO A 99 -8.30 11.51 1.22
C PRO A 99 -6.86 11.72 0.76
N GLY A 100 -6.66 11.91 -0.56
CA GLY A 100 -5.35 12.14 -1.15
C GLY A 100 -4.54 10.88 -1.47
N GLY A 101 -5.03 9.69 -1.09
CA GLY A 101 -4.42 8.42 -1.48
C GLY A 101 -4.45 8.22 -2.99
N ARG A 102 -3.32 7.83 -3.59
CA ARG A 102 -3.23 7.58 -5.03
C ARG A 102 -2.53 6.25 -5.28
N LEU A 103 -3.28 5.31 -5.83
CA LEU A 103 -2.72 4.04 -6.25
C LEU A 103 -1.81 4.25 -7.48
N PRO A 104 -0.57 3.73 -7.49
CA PRO A 104 0.22 3.62 -8.71
C PRO A 104 -0.36 2.55 -9.64
N SER A 105 -0.08 2.66 -10.93
CA SER A 105 -0.11 1.48 -11.81
C SER A 105 1.19 0.69 -11.67
N ILE A 106 1.19 -0.57 -12.06
CA ILE A 106 2.40 -1.41 -12.06
C ILE A 106 3.49 -0.76 -12.92
N GLU A 107 3.11 -0.29 -14.11
CA GLU A 107 4.02 0.35 -15.07
C GLU A 107 4.68 1.61 -14.51
N LYS A 108 3.94 2.41 -13.73
CA LYS A 108 4.52 3.59 -13.05
C LYS A 108 5.59 3.19 -12.04
N VAL A 109 5.35 2.14 -11.26
CA VAL A 109 6.38 1.66 -10.30
C VAL A 109 7.63 1.23 -11.06
N GLU A 110 7.47 0.46 -12.14
CA GLU A 110 8.57 -0.02 -12.98
C GLU A 110 9.35 1.13 -13.63
N GLU A 111 8.65 2.11 -14.20
CA GLU A 111 9.23 3.28 -14.85
C GLU A 111 10.09 4.11 -13.87
N HIS A 112 9.50 4.50 -12.74
CA HIS A 112 10.18 5.36 -11.77
C HIS A 112 11.34 4.64 -11.05
N ALA A 113 11.18 3.35 -10.74
CA ALA A 113 12.27 2.55 -10.18
C ALA A 113 13.43 2.40 -11.18
N GLY A 114 13.13 2.08 -12.45
CA GLY A 114 14.13 1.95 -13.51
C GLY A 114 14.88 3.25 -13.76
N LYS A 115 14.18 4.38 -13.76
CA LYS A 115 14.80 5.72 -13.90
C LYS A 115 15.82 6.02 -12.80
N ALA A 116 15.61 5.53 -11.58
CA ALA A 116 16.53 5.70 -10.47
C ALA A 116 17.73 4.73 -10.50
N GLY A 117 17.73 3.74 -11.39
CA GLY A 117 18.80 2.75 -11.54
C GLY A 117 18.45 1.36 -11.00
N PHE A 118 17.23 1.11 -10.53
CA PHE A 118 16.84 -0.23 -10.07
C PHE A 118 16.52 -1.17 -11.23
N THR A 119 16.85 -2.44 -11.06
CA THR A 119 16.38 -3.56 -11.87
C THR A 119 15.26 -4.30 -11.13
N LEU A 120 14.08 -4.42 -11.75
CA LEU A 120 13.01 -5.27 -11.23
C LEU A 120 13.32 -6.74 -11.50
N THR A 121 13.67 -7.50 -10.47
CA THR A 121 14.00 -8.94 -10.62
C THR A 121 12.82 -9.85 -10.33
N ARG A 122 11.82 -9.37 -9.58
CA ARG A 122 10.59 -10.14 -9.32
C ARG A 122 9.42 -9.22 -9.00
N ARG A 123 8.26 -9.49 -9.62
CA ARG A 123 6.96 -8.98 -9.19
C ARG A 123 6.08 -10.14 -8.73
N GLN A 124 5.53 -10.05 -7.53
CA GLN A 124 4.56 -11.00 -7.01
C GLN A 124 3.23 -10.29 -6.72
N SER A 125 2.18 -10.69 -7.44
CA SER A 125 0.81 -10.33 -7.11
C SER A 125 0.34 -11.14 -5.89
N LEU A 126 -0.33 -10.45 -4.96
CA LEU A 126 -0.96 -11.02 -3.78
C LEU A 126 -2.47 -10.74 -3.75
N GLN A 127 -3.07 -10.37 -4.90
CA GLN A 127 -4.49 -10.02 -5.05
C GLN A 127 -5.48 -10.88 -4.22
N PRO A 128 -5.50 -12.23 -4.35
CA PRO A 128 -6.46 -13.05 -3.61
C PRO A 128 -6.20 -13.04 -2.10
N HIS A 129 -4.95 -12.82 -1.68
CA HIS A 129 -4.61 -12.74 -0.26
C HIS A 129 -5.18 -11.48 0.38
N TYR A 130 -5.19 -10.36 -0.33
CA TYR A 130 -5.73 -9.12 0.21
C TYR A 130 -7.26 -9.12 0.27
N ALA A 131 -7.93 -9.74 -0.71
CA ALA A 131 -9.37 -9.99 -0.61
C ALA A 131 -9.71 -10.78 0.67
N ARG A 132 -9.00 -11.90 0.91
CA ARG A 132 -9.16 -12.70 2.13
C ARG A 132 -8.83 -11.91 3.40
N THR A 133 -7.82 -11.04 3.36
CA THR A 133 -7.44 -10.21 4.51
C THR A 133 -8.56 -9.25 4.89
N LEU A 134 -9.18 -8.61 3.89
CA LEU A 134 -10.30 -7.69 4.10
C LEU A 134 -11.56 -8.41 4.60
N ASP A 135 -11.80 -9.64 4.16
CA ASP A 135 -12.88 -10.48 4.70
C ASP A 135 -12.68 -10.74 6.19
N LEU A 136 -11.49 -11.18 6.59
CA LEU A 136 -11.17 -11.46 7.99
C LEU A 136 -11.28 -10.19 8.85
N TRP A 137 -10.94 -9.02 8.31
CA TRP A 137 -11.12 -7.75 9.01
C TRP A 137 -12.60 -7.37 9.15
N ALA A 138 -13.41 -7.59 8.11
CA ALA A 138 -14.84 -7.34 8.15
C ALA A 138 -15.54 -8.27 9.15
N GLU A 139 -15.23 -9.58 9.12
CA GLU A 139 -15.74 -10.57 10.07
C GLU A 139 -15.37 -10.22 11.51
N ALA A 140 -14.13 -9.78 11.76
CA ALA A 140 -13.69 -9.38 13.09
C ALA A 140 -14.38 -8.09 13.57
N LEU A 141 -14.60 -7.11 12.67
CA LEU A 141 -15.31 -5.87 12.99
C LEU A 141 -16.78 -6.13 13.28
N GLU A 142 -17.44 -6.97 12.48
CA GLU A 142 -18.83 -7.39 12.68
C GLU A 142 -18.99 -8.15 14.01
N ALA A 143 -18.08 -9.06 14.34
CA ALA A 143 -18.10 -9.80 15.60
C ALA A 143 -17.98 -8.92 16.85
N HIS A 144 -17.44 -7.69 16.71
CA HIS A 144 -17.28 -6.71 17.79
C HIS A 144 -18.06 -5.42 17.51
N GLN A 145 -19.20 -5.50 16.80
CA GLN A 145 -20.00 -4.35 16.38
C GLN A 145 -20.32 -3.40 17.56
N ASP A 146 -20.88 -3.93 18.65
CA ASP A 146 -21.30 -3.10 19.79
C ASP A 146 -20.12 -2.35 20.42
N GLU A 147 -18.94 -3.00 20.53
CA GLU A 147 -17.72 -2.39 21.03
C GLU A 147 -17.19 -1.31 20.08
N ALA A 148 -17.18 -1.59 18.77
CA ALA A 148 -16.74 -0.64 17.75
C ALA A 148 -17.61 0.62 17.72
N ILE A 149 -18.93 0.46 17.82
CA ILE A 149 -19.89 1.56 17.90
C ILE A 149 -19.68 2.36 19.19
N ALA A 150 -19.44 1.70 20.32
CA ALA A 150 -19.19 2.38 21.60
C ALA A 150 -17.89 3.20 21.62
N ILE A 151 -16.85 2.75 20.91
CA ILE A 151 -15.56 3.45 20.81
C ILE A 151 -15.64 4.66 19.87
N GLN A 152 -16.42 4.55 18.79
CA GLN A 152 -16.55 5.59 17.76
C GLN A 152 -18.02 6.01 17.60
N SER A 153 -18.70 5.50 16.57
CA SER A 153 -20.11 5.71 16.28
C SER A 153 -20.64 4.68 15.29
N GLU A 154 -21.96 4.54 15.23
CA GLU A 154 -22.64 3.70 14.23
C GLU A 154 -22.29 4.14 12.79
N GLU A 155 -22.22 5.45 12.55
CA GLU A 155 -21.83 5.99 11.24
C GLU A 155 -20.42 5.57 10.82
N VAL A 156 -19.47 5.57 11.75
CA VAL A 156 -18.08 5.15 11.49
C VAL A 156 -18.03 3.64 11.27
N TYR A 157 -18.78 2.85 12.05
CA TYR A 157 -18.88 1.41 11.86
C TYR A 157 -19.38 1.05 10.44
N GLU A 158 -20.52 1.60 10.04
CA GLU A 158 -21.11 1.36 8.71
C GLU A 158 -20.17 1.78 7.58
N ARG A 159 -19.46 2.91 7.78
CA ARG A 159 -18.46 3.39 6.84
C ARG A 159 -17.30 2.41 6.68
N TYR A 160 -16.79 1.85 7.78
CA TYR A 160 -15.71 0.87 7.74
C TYR A 160 -16.17 -0.47 7.16
N MET A 161 -17.37 -0.94 7.50
CA MET A 161 -17.93 -2.17 6.92
C MET A 161 -18.08 -2.04 5.39
N LYS A 162 -18.61 -0.91 4.92
CA LYS A 162 -18.69 -0.61 3.49
C LYS A 162 -17.32 -0.54 2.81
N TYR A 163 -16.33 0.07 3.48
CA TYR A 163 -14.96 0.12 2.99
C TYR A 163 -14.36 -1.27 2.83
N LEU A 164 -14.37 -2.08 3.89
CA LEU A 164 -13.71 -3.39 3.93
C LEU A 164 -14.31 -4.33 2.88
N THR A 165 -15.63 -4.49 2.90
CA THR A 165 -16.35 -5.39 1.98
C THR A 165 -16.26 -4.93 0.53
N GLY A 166 -16.37 -3.62 0.27
CA GLY A 166 -16.25 -3.07 -1.06
C GLY A 166 -14.83 -3.20 -1.63
N CYS A 167 -13.79 -2.98 -0.82
CA CYS A 167 -12.41 -3.20 -1.24
C CYS A 167 -12.15 -4.68 -1.51
N ALA A 168 -12.67 -5.59 -0.70
CA ALA A 168 -12.53 -7.04 -0.94
C ALA A 168 -13.08 -7.41 -2.31
N ASN A 169 -14.25 -6.87 -2.68
CA ASN A 169 -14.84 -7.07 -4.01
C ASN A 169 -13.99 -6.44 -5.12
N ALA A 170 -13.43 -5.24 -4.92
CA ALA A 170 -12.56 -4.61 -5.90
C ALA A 170 -11.29 -5.45 -6.19
N PHE A 171 -10.70 -6.09 -5.16
CA PHE A 171 -9.61 -7.05 -5.33
C PHE A 171 -10.08 -8.32 -6.08
N ARG A 172 -11.24 -8.88 -5.76
CA ARG A 172 -11.78 -10.09 -6.43
C ARG A 172 -12.06 -9.88 -7.92
N ILE A 173 -12.61 -8.72 -8.27
CA ILE A 173 -12.89 -8.39 -9.68
C ILE A 173 -11.58 -8.02 -10.41
N GLY A 174 -10.59 -7.53 -9.68
CA GLY A 174 -9.26 -7.24 -10.19
C GLY A 174 -9.03 -5.80 -10.65
N TYR A 175 -9.84 -4.84 -10.16
CA TYR A 175 -9.58 -3.41 -10.39
C TYR A 175 -8.31 -2.94 -9.69
N ILE A 176 -8.03 -3.58 -8.56
CA ILE A 176 -6.85 -3.35 -7.73
C ILE A 176 -6.15 -4.68 -7.44
N ASP A 177 -4.87 -4.57 -7.16
CA ASP A 177 -3.98 -5.66 -6.78
C ASP A 177 -3.03 -5.13 -5.70
N VAL A 178 -2.35 -6.02 -5.01
CA VAL A 178 -1.25 -5.71 -4.11
C VAL A 178 -0.02 -6.43 -4.63
N ASN A 179 1.02 -5.67 -4.92
CA ASN A 179 2.21 -6.18 -5.57
C ASN A 179 3.43 -6.01 -4.68
N GLN A 180 4.26 -7.05 -4.64
CA GLN A 180 5.62 -7.01 -4.12
C GLN A 180 6.61 -6.91 -5.28
N PHE A 181 7.35 -5.82 -5.34
CA PHE A 181 8.42 -5.56 -6.30
C PHE A 181 9.76 -5.77 -5.60
N THR A 182 10.55 -6.71 -6.10
CA THR A 182 11.95 -6.91 -5.70
C THR A 182 12.83 -6.11 -6.64
N LEU A 183 13.46 -5.07 -6.11
CA LEU A 183 14.23 -4.08 -6.84
C LEU A 183 15.70 -4.17 -6.41
N GLU A 184 16.56 -4.59 -7.33
CA GLU A 184 18.01 -4.69 -7.13
C GLU A 184 18.69 -3.46 -7.72
N LYS A 185 19.65 -2.90 -6.99
CA LYS A 185 20.54 -1.84 -7.47
C LYS A 185 21.67 -2.42 -8.31
#